data_AF-A0A534JU20-F1
#
_entry.id   AF-A0A534JU20-F1
#
_cell.length_a   1.000
_cell.length_b   1.000
_cell.length_c   1.000
_cell.angle_alpha   90.00
_cell.angle_beta   90.00
_cell.angle_gamma   90.00
#
_symmetry.space_group_name_H-M   'P 1'
#
loop_
_entity.id
_entity.type
_entity.pdbx_description
1 polymer ?
#
loop_
_entity_poly.entity_id
_entity_poly.type
_entity_poly.pdbx_seq_one_letter_code
_entity_poly.pdbx_strand_id
1 'polypeptide(L)'
;MGTERMAQRRNREHAYVETDGQVYLVRDHGKLRFPRTDETLPFPTEPNGVMDFGSDRIVRRKPLIDHHPEEWLGRDAIFERSDVDPLVKRAIYTTLIRCVSEVILSKGPRVLMVKAVRGFSKGHWNVPGGFMDYGESPQAAVEREAREEIGVRIVLDGLLNVYVSGFPGKPAYTLGFVYKGHLASEEFRLKSDEIEDAAWFTVDKALTLTRNPFAKWGLVDFFLQSSDARRALRVKRHGLANGTKPVDRPTVFLDRDGVINRGRAGYVRRPDQFEFLVGAIDGMRLLQDAGWRLAIVTNQDAAGWKLLPERQLDRIHATMLAALEKEGVRIAEIYYCPHNVLSDCACRKPRPGMLLAAARDLGVRPRMAWMVGDKPLDV
;
A
#
# COMPACT_ATOMS: atom_id res chain seq x y z
N MET A 1 39.74 -31.70 24.59
CA MET A 1 38.50 -31.61 25.40
C MET A 1 37.95 -30.20 25.25
N GLY A 2 36.79 -29.90 24.69
CA GLY A 2 35.91 -30.62 23.78
C GLY A 2 35.24 -29.52 22.94
N THR A 3 35.29 -29.65 21.63
CA THR A 3 34.57 -28.77 20.71
C THR A 3 33.09 -29.13 20.79
N GLU A 4 32.28 -28.26 21.39
CA GLU A 4 30.82 -28.36 21.33
C GLU A 4 30.39 -28.20 19.87
N ARG A 5 30.09 -29.35 19.25
CA ARG A 5 29.27 -29.43 18.05
C ARG A 5 27.89 -28.85 18.39
N MET A 6 27.65 -27.58 18.07
CA MET A 6 26.28 -27.13 17.78
C MET A 6 25.82 -27.90 16.54
N ALA A 7 25.16 -29.04 16.77
CA ALA A 7 24.39 -29.70 15.74
C ALA A 7 23.31 -28.72 15.29
N GLN A 8 23.51 -28.15 14.10
CA GLN A 8 22.50 -27.42 13.35
C GLN A 8 21.32 -28.40 13.20
N ARG A 9 20.29 -28.27 14.05
CA ARG A 9 19.07 -29.06 13.95
C ARG A 9 18.57 -28.89 12.52
N ARG A 10 18.66 -29.94 11.69
CA ARG A 10 18.07 -29.94 10.35
C ARG A 10 16.60 -29.57 10.50
N ASN A 11 16.19 -28.43 9.94
CA ASN A 11 14.78 -28.09 9.84
C ASN A 11 14.07 -29.24 9.13
N ARG A 12 13.01 -29.76 9.74
CA ARG A 12 12.20 -30.81 9.12
C ARG A 12 11.41 -30.17 7.98
N GLU A 13 11.63 -30.64 6.77
CA GLU A 13 10.92 -30.14 5.60
C GLU A 13 9.74 -31.04 5.26
N HIS A 14 8.55 -30.45 5.18
CA HIS A 14 7.29 -31.13 4.91
C HIS A 14 6.68 -30.59 3.61
N ALA A 15 6.04 -31.46 2.83
CA ALA A 15 5.32 -31.10 1.62
C ALA A 15 3.83 -30.94 1.92
N TYR A 16 3.32 -29.71 1.82
CA TYR A 16 1.88 -29.45 1.89
C TYR A 16 1.29 -29.44 0.48
N VAL A 17 0.69 -30.57 0.10
CA VAL A 17 0.02 -30.75 -1.19
C VAL A 17 -1.48 -30.54 -1.01
N GLU A 18 -2.03 -29.60 -1.77
CA GLU A 18 -3.46 -29.26 -1.73
C GLU A 18 -3.98 -28.82 -3.10
N THR A 19 -5.20 -29.24 -3.42
CA THR A 19 -5.96 -28.75 -4.55
C THR A 19 -7.44 -28.68 -4.20
N ASP A 20 -8.09 -27.56 -4.52
CA ASP A 20 -9.53 -27.36 -4.33
C ASP A 20 -10.03 -27.72 -2.92
N GLY A 21 -9.24 -27.39 -1.89
CA GLY A 21 -9.56 -27.68 -0.50
C GLY A 21 -9.32 -29.13 -0.06
N GLN A 22 -8.86 -30.01 -0.95
CA GLN A 22 -8.47 -31.38 -0.64
C GLN A 22 -6.98 -31.46 -0.33
N VAL A 23 -6.64 -32.07 0.82
CA VAL A 23 -5.26 -32.13 1.33
C VAL A 23 -4.75 -33.56 1.32
N TYR A 24 -3.63 -33.78 0.64
CA TYR A 24 -2.95 -35.08 0.66
C TYR A 24 -2.13 -35.22 1.93
N LEU A 25 -2.41 -36.29 2.70
CA LEU A 25 -1.72 -36.64 3.93
C LEU A 25 -1.27 -38.10 3.86
N VAL A 26 -0.18 -38.42 4.55
CA VAL A 26 0.31 -39.79 4.71
C VAL A 26 0.11 -40.26 6.15
N ARG A 27 -0.12 -41.56 6.32
CA ARG A 27 -0.29 -42.17 7.65
C ARG A 27 1.06 -42.66 8.18
N ASP A 28 1.40 -42.25 9.39
CA ASP A 28 2.63 -42.58 10.08
C ASP A 28 2.33 -42.83 11.56
N HIS A 29 2.64 -44.04 12.05
CA HIS A 29 2.33 -44.48 13.42
C HIS A 29 0.90 -44.13 13.90
N GLY A 30 -0.09 -44.37 13.03
CA GLY A 30 -1.51 -44.13 13.33
C GLY A 30 -1.96 -42.67 13.19
N LYS A 31 -1.05 -41.72 12.96
CA LYS A 31 -1.36 -40.30 12.73
C LYS A 31 -1.26 -39.92 11.26
N LEU A 32 -2.11 -39.01 10.82
CA LEU A 32 -2.04 -38.37 9.51
C LEU A 32 -1.14 -37.14 9.60
N ARG A 33 -0.13 -37.06 8.74
CA ARG A 33 0.82 -35.95 8.66
C ARG A 33 1.06 -35.52 7.22
N PHE A 34 1.69 -34.37 7.04
CA PHE A 34 2.26 -34.05 5.74
C PHE A 34 3.34 -35.08 5.36
N PRO A 35 3.46 -35.44 4.08
CA PRO A 35 4.64 -36.12 3.59
C PRO A 35 5.88 -35.25 3.81
N ARG A 36 7.05 -35.87 3.96
CA ARG A 36 8.33 -35.14 3.98
C ARG A 36 8.74 -34.78 2.55
N THR A 37 9.58 -33.76 2.38
CA THR A 37 10.02 -33.36 1.02
C THR A 37 10.94 -34.36 0.35
N ASP A 38 11.54 -35.29 1.11
CA ASP A 38 12.35 -36.41 0.63
C ASP A 38 11.54 -37.70 0.40
N GLU A 39 10.25 -37.73 0.75
CA GLU A 39 9.35 -38.84 0.44
C GLU A 39 8.85 -38.75 -1.02
N THR A 40 8.72 -39.91 -1.67
CA THR A 40 8.19 -39.97 -3.05
C THR A 40 6.68 -39.76 -3.03
N LEU A 41 6.21 -38.78 -3.78
CA LEU A 41 4.78 -38.53 -4.00
C LEU A 41 4.26 -39.37 -5.18
N PRO A 42 3.01 -39.85 -5.15
CA PRO A 42 2.47 -40.71 -6.21
C PRO A 42 2.10 -39.93 -7.48
N PHE A 43 2.32 -38.61 -7.50
CA PHE A 43 2.03 -37.71 -8.60
C PHE A 43 3.09 -36.60 -8.66
N PRO A 44 3.30 -36.00 -9.84
CA PRO A 44 4.17 -34.84 -9.97
C PRO A 44 3.56 -33.61 -9.27
N THR A 45 4.41 -32.68 -8.87
CA THR A 45 4.00 -31.44 -8.19
C THR A 45 4.85 -30.26 -8.60
N GLU A 46 4.29 -29.06 -8.53
CA GLU A 46 5.02 -27.80 -8.67
C GLU A 46 5.08 -27.04 -7.34
N PRO A 47 6.22 -26.43 -6.97
CA PRO A 47 6.33 -25.64 -5.75
C PRO A 47 5.46 -24.38 -5.82
N ASN A 48 4.75 -24.07 -4.73
CA ASN A 48 3.81 -22.94 -4.62
C ASN A 48 3.88 -22.24 -3.25
N GLY A 49 5.09 -21.83 -2.87
CA GLY A 49 5.36 -21.07 -1.66
C GLY A 49 5.90 -21.89 -0.49
N VAL A 50 6.34 -21.18 0.56
CA VAL A 50 6.96 -21.76 1.75
C VAL A 50 6.37 -21.10 3.00
N MET A 51 6.12 -21.92 4.03
CA MET A 51 5.80 -21.45 5.37
C MET A 51 6.91 -21.89 6.32
N ASP A 52 7.39 -20.97 7.14
CA ASP A 52 8.44 -21.23 8.12
C ASP A 52 7.85 -21.18 9.53
N PHE A 53 7.90 -22.32 10.23
CA PHE A 53 7.47 -22.46 11.62
C PHE A 53 8.66 -22.70 12.57
N GLY A 54 9.86 -22.27 12.17
CA GLY A 54 11.09 -22.41 12.96
C GLY A 54 11.74 -23.77 12.73
N SER A 55 11.38 -24.77 13.55
CA SER A 55 11.92 -26.14 13.43
C SER A 55 11.36 -26.92 12.23
N ASP A 56 10.21 -26.47 11.74
CA ASP A 56 9.45 -27.13 10.67
C ASP A 56 9.25 -26.13 9.54
N ARG A 57 9.69 -26.52 8.35
CA ARG A 57 9.53 -25.76 7.12
C ARG A 57 8.56 -26.50 6.22
N ILE A 58 7.53 -25.81 5.76
CA ILE A 58 6.49 -26.39 4.92
C ILE A 58 6.63 -25.83 3.51
N VAL A 59 6.89 -26.71 2.55
CA VAL A 59 6.92 -26.39 1.13
C VAL A 59 5.54 -26.70 0.58
N ARG A 60 4.78 -25.67 0.22
CA ARG A 60 3.48 -25.86 -0.42
C ARG A 60 3.69 -26.30 -1.87
N ARG A 61 2.89 -27.25 -2.33
CA ARG A 61 3.02 -27.89 -3.64
C ARG A 61 1.65 -28.01 -4.30
N LYS A 62 1.53 -27.62 -5.56
CA LYS A 62 0.34 -27.87 -6.38
C LYS A 62 0.51 -29.25 -7.05
N PRO A 63 -0.39 -30.22 -6.84
CA PRO A 63 -0.34 -31.48 -7.55
C PRO A 63 -0.69 -31.29 -9.03
N LEU A 64 0.01 -32.03 -9.90
CA LEU A 64 -0.29 -32.15 -11.32
C LEU A 64 -1.01 -33.49 -11.54
N ILE A 65 -2.34 -33.46 -11.44
CA ILE A 65 -3.23 -34.62 -11.54
C ILE A 65 -4.41 -34.29 -12.46
N ASP A 66 -4.93 -35.29 -13.17
CA ASP A 66 -5.96 -35.10 -14.21
C ASP A 66 -7.41 -35.18 -13.68
N HIS A 67 -7.59 -35.43 -12.38
CA HIS A 67 -8.90 -35.55 -11.73
C HIS A 67 -8.90 -34.89 -10.34
N HIS A 68 -10.11 -34.57 -9.84
CA HIS A 68 -10.29 -34.08 -8.47
C HIS A 68 -10.15 -35.26 -7.48
N PRO A 69 -9.28 -35.18 -6.47
CA PRO A 69 -9.00 -36.31 -5.59
C PRO A 69 -10.01 -36.37 -4.44
N GLU A 70 -11.16 -37.01 -4.69
CA GLU A 70 -12.24 -37.18 -3.69
C GLU A 70 -11.82 -38.03 -2.48
N GLU A 71 -10.78 -38.85 -2.63
CA GLU A 71 -10.24 -39.72 -1.59
C GLU A 71 -9.34 -39.00 -0.57
N TRP A 72 -8.96 -37.74 -0.85
CA TRP A 72 -8.18 -36.91 0.07
C TRP A 72 -9.09 -36.28 1.14
N LEU A 73 -8.47 -35.71 2.17
CA LEU A 73 -9.24 -35.08 3.23
C LEU A 73 -9.54 -33.62 2.91
N GLY A 74 -10.82 -33.27 2.97
CA GLY A 74 -11.26 -31.89 2.95
C GLY A 74 -10.64 -31.10 4.11
N ARG A 75 -10.15 -29.89 3.80
CA ARG A 75 -9.45 -28.99 4.74
C ARG A 75 -10.21 -28.75 6.04
N ASP A 76 -11.53 -28.67 5.99
CA ASP A 76 -12.35 -28.34 7.15
C ASP A 76 -12.54 -29.57 8.05
N ALA A 77 -12.75 -30.74 7.45
CA ALA A 77 -12.85 -32.02 8.16
C ALA A 77 -11.58 -32.35 8.94
N ILE A 78 -10.41 -31.87 8.51
CA ILE A 78 -9.14 -32.06 9.21
C ILE A 78 -9.15 -31.47 10.63
N PHE A 79 -9.83 -30.35 10.86
CA PHE A 79 -9.79 -29.68 12.17
C PHE A 79 -10.46 -30.50 13.27
N GLU A 80 -11.48 -31.28 12.94
CA GLU A 80 -12.27 -32.10 13.86
C GLU A 80 -11.56 -33.41 14.24
N ARG A 81 -10.56 -33.84 13.46
CA ARG A 81 -9.90 -35.13 13.65
C ARG A 81 -8.82 -35.12 14.72
N SER A 82 -8.84 -36.07 15.64
CA SER A 82 -7.80 -36.26 16.66
C SER A 82 -6.57 -36.99 16.13
N ASP A 83 -6.70 -37.74 15.03
CA ASP A 83 -5.62 -38.51 14.41
C ASP A 83 -4.76 -37.69 13.43
N VAL A 84 -4.93 -36.37 13.35
CA VAL A 84 -4.14 -35.49 12.48
C VAL A 84 -3.06 -34.74 13.27
N ASP A 85 -1.85 -34.70 12.73
CA ASP A 85 -0.71 -33.98 13.31
C ASP A 85 -1.03 -32.47 13.50
N PRO A 86 -0.77 -31.88 14.69
CA PRO A 86 -0.98 -30.46 14.94
C PRO A 86 -0.30 -29.52 13.93
N LEU A 87 0.83 -29.91 13.34
CA LEU A 87 1.51 -29.14 12.30
C LEU A 87 0.64 -28.96 11.05
N VAL A 88 -0.12 -29.99 10.67
CA VAL A 88 -1.07 -29.94 9.54
C VAL A 88 -2.14 -28.89 9.80
N LYS A 89 -2.79 -28.97 10.97
CA LYS A 89 -3.84 -28.01 11.36
C LYS A 89 -3.32 -26.57 11.39
N ARG A 90 -2.13 -26.36 11.96
CA ARG A 90 -1.48 -25.03 12.01
C ARG A 90 -1.16 -24.49 10.61
N ALA A 91 -0.67 -25.34 9.70
CA ALA A 91 -0.36 -24.94 8.33
C ALA A 91 -1.62 -24.57 7.55
N ILE A 92 -2.67 -25.41 7.61
CA ILE A 92 -3.96 -25.14 6.96
C ILE A 92 -4.57 -23.87 7.51
N TYR A 93 -4.60 -23.69 8.84
CA TYR A 93 -5.10 -22.47 9.47
C TYR A 93 -4.36 -21.22 8.96
N THR A 94 -3.06 -21.33 8.72
CA THR A 94 -2.26 -20.22 8.21
C THR A 94 -2.66 -19.82 6.78
N THR A 95 -3.24 -20.72 5.98
CA THR A 95 -3.75 -20.41 4.62
C THR A 95 -5.08 -19.65 4.59
N LEU A 96 -5.81 -19.56 5.72
CA LEU A 96 -7.10 -18.86 5.75
C LEU A 96 -6.93 -17.38 5.41
N ILE A 97 -7.78 -16.83 4.56
CA ILE A 97 -7.80 -15.39 4.30
C ILE A 97 -8.44 -14.72 5.50
N ARG A 98 -7.79 -13.69 6.04
CA ARG A 98 -8.37 -12.89 7.13
C ARG A 98 -9.16 -11.75 6.50
N CYS A 99 -10.28 -11.37 7.11
CA CYS A 99 -11.10 -10.27 6.62
C CYS A 99 -11.16 -9.15 7.66
N VAL A 100 -11.03 -7.91 7.18
CA VAL A 100 -11.20 -6.70 7.96
C VAL A 100 -12.18 -5.76 7.26
N SER A 101 -12.87 -4.93 8.03
CA SER A 101 -13.79 -3.93 7.51
C SER A 101 -13.48 -2.56 8.11
N GLU A 102 -13.40 -1.55 7.26
CA GLU A 102 -12.98 -0.18 7.61
C GLU A 102 -13.90 0.86 6.97
N VAL A 103 -14.01 2.04 7.56
CA VAL A 103 -14.85 3.13 7.03
C VAL A 103 -14.11 4.46 7.00
N ILE A 104 -14.16 5.13 5.86
CA ILE A 104 -13.76 6.52 5.72
C ILE A 104 -14.98 7.40 5.98
N LEU A 105 -15.03 7.93 7.20
CA LEU A 105 -16.05 8.87 7.62
C LEU A 105 -15.62 10.27 7.23
N SER A 106 -16.47 11.00 6.51
CA SER A 106 -16.11 12.31 5.95
C SER A 106 -17.03 13.45 6.41
N LYS A 107 -16.45 14.64 6.54
CA LYS A 107 -17.14 15.92 6.78
C LYS A 107 -16.50 16.97 5.87
N GLY A 108 -17.13 17.21 4.72
CA GLY A 108 -16.55 18.01 3.64
C GLY A 108 -15.21 17.42 3.15
N PRO A 109 -14.10 18.18 3.15
CA PRO A 109 -12.81 17.67 2.65
C PRO A 109 -11.99 16.90 3.69
N ARG A 110 -12.53 16.72 4.91
CA ARG A 110 -11.82 16.08 6.01
C ARG A 110 -12.37 14.68 6.28
N VAL A 111 -11.49 13.81 6.76
CA VAL A 111 -11.77 12.44 7.16
C VAL A 111 -11.52 12.29 8.66
N LEU A 112 -12.36 11.50 9.32
CA LEU A 112 -12.17 11.15 10.71
C LEU A 112 -11.07 10.09 10.82
N MET A 113 -10.13 10.31 11.72
CA MET A 113 -9.14 9.32 12.12
C MET A 113 -9.22 9.10 13.63
N VAL A 114 -8.94 7.88 14.06
CA VAL A 114 -8.88 7.44 15.47
C VAL A 114 -7.46 6.99 15.79
N LYS A 115 -7.01 7.20 17.03
CA LYS A 115 -5.67 6.85 17.47
C LYS A 115 -5.70 5.71 18.47
N ALA A 116 -5.06 4.59 18.13
CA ALA A 116 -5.14 3.38 18.93
C ALA A 116 -4.17 3.38 20.13
N VAL A 117 -4.65 2.89 21.28
CA VAL A 117 -3.90 2.71 22.54
C VAL A 117 -3.18 1.37 22.58
N ARG A 118 -3.71 0.37 21.87
CA ARG A 118 -3.24 -1.02 21.88
C ARG A 118 -3.21 -1.65 20.48
N GLY A 119 -2.66 -2.85 20.40
CA GLY A 119 -2.58 -3.63 19.16
C GLY A 119 -1.50 -3.16 18.18
N PHE A 120 -1.56 -3.68 16.95
CA PHE A 120 -0.57 -3.41 15.89
C PHE A 120 -0.50 -1.93 15.49
N SER A 121 -1.60 -1.20 15.68
CA SER A 121 -1.74 0.22 15.33
C SER A 121 -1.43 1.16 16.50
N LYS A 122 -0.94 0.66 17.64
CA LYS A 122 -0.64 1.49 18.82
C LYS A 122 0.18 2.73 18.44
N GLY A 123 -0.29 3.90 18.88
CA GLY A 123 0.36 5.20 18.64
C GLY A 123 0.20 5.75 17.22
N HIS A 124 -0.48 5.03 16.31
CA HIS A 124 -0.76 5.48 14.95
C HIS A 124 -2.24 5.87 14.82
N TRP A 125 -2.49 6.82 13.93
CA TRP A 125 -3.86 7.15 13.55
C TRP A 125 -4.33 6.20 12.46
N ASN A 126 -5.58 5.78 12.51
CA ASN A 126 -6.21 4.95 11.51
C ASN A 126 -7.64 5.42 11.22
N VAL A 127 -8.25 4.88 10.18
CA VAL A 127 -9.70 4.99 10.00
C VAL A 127 -10.39 3.97 10.92
N PRO A 128 -11.63 4.22 11.38
CA PRO A 128 -12.34 3.25 12.21
C PRO A 128 -12.57 1.92 11.49
N GLY A 129 -12.46 0.82 12.22
CA GLY A 129 -12.64 -0.52 11.67
C GLY A 129 -11.76 -1.59 12.31
N GLY A 130 -12.06 -2.84 11.97
CA GLY A 130 -11.45 -3.98 12.64
C GLY A 130 -11.71 -5.31 11.93
N PHE A 131 -11.42 -6.40 12.62
CA PHE A 131 -11.62 -7.76 12.10
C PHE A 131 -13.11 -8.09 12.09
N MET A 132 -13.50 -8.91 11.12
CA MET A 132 -14.86 -9.45 11.06
C MET A 132 -15.01 -10.63 12.03
N ASP A 133 -16.15 -10.70 12.71
CA ASP A 133 -16.51 -11.85 13.53
C ASP A 133 -17.11 -13.01 12.70
N TYR A 134 -17.18 -14.19 13.30
CA TYR A 134 -17.77 -15.36 12.66
C TYR A 134 -19.24 -15.13 12.30
N GLY A 135 -19.59 -15.36 11.03
CA GLY A 135 -20.95 -15.19 10.51
C GLY A 135 -21.36 -13.74 10.29
N GLU A 136 -20.47 -12.78 10.50
CA GLU A 136 -20.75 -11.36 10.33
C GLU A 136 -20.55 -10.89 8.89
N SER A 137 -21.41 -9.98 8.41
CA SER A 137 -21.21 -9.32 7.11
C SER A 137 -20.19 -8.17 7.24
N PRO A 138 -19.46 -7.79 6.17
CA PRO A 138 -18.52 -6.68 6.24
C PRO A 138 -19.16 -5.34 6.68
N GLN A 139 -20.42 -5.08 6.30
CA GLN A 139 -21.17 -3.89 6.71
C GLN A 139 -21.45 -3.92 8.22
N ALA A 140 -21.97 -5.04 8.72
CA ALA A 140 -22.24 -5.20 10.16
C ALA A 140 -20.96 -5.04 10.99
N ALA A 141 -19.84 -5.61 10.50
CA ALA A 141 -18.55 -5.48 11.16
C ALA A 141 -18.11 -4.03 11.32
N VAL A 142 -18.14 -3.23 10.25
CA VAL A 142 -17.68 -1.84 10.34
C VAL A 142 -18.62 -0.95 11.16
N GLU A 143 -19.93 -1.22 11.13
CA GLU A 143 -20.90 -0.53 11.99
C GLU A 143 -20.69 -0.87 13.47
N ARG A 144 -20.41 -2.14 13.78
CA ARG A 144 -20.05 -2.60 15.13
C ARG A 144 -18.75 -1.93 15.60
N GLU A 145 -17.68 -2.01 14.81
CA GLU A 145 -16.38 -1.43 15.12
C GLU A 145 -16.48 0.09 15.34
N ALA A 146 -17.20 0.83 14.48
CA ALA A 146 -17.41 2.26 14.70
C ALA A 146 -18.18 2.53 16.00
N ARG A 147 -19.17 1.71 16.35
CA ARG A 147 -19.90 1.85 17.61
C ARG A 147 -19.03 1.54 18.82
N GLU A 148 -18.14 0.56 18.71
CA GLU A 148 -17.22 0.17 19.78
C GLU A 148 -16.08 1.17 19.96
N GLU A 149 -15.42 1.60 18.89
CA GLU A 149 -14.25 2.47 18.94
C GLU A 149 -14.59 3.92 19.29
N ILE A 150 -15.62 4.47 18.64
CA ILE A 150 -15.96 5.91 18.74
C ILE A 150 -17.33 6.19 19.36
N GLY A 151 -18.14 5.15 19.64
CA GLY A 151 -19.43 5.30 20.30
C GLY A 151 -20.55 5.85 19.42
N VAL A 152 -20.32 5.97 18.11
CA VAL A 152 -21.22 6.68 17.18
C VAL A 152 -21.87 5.70 16.20
N ARG A 153 -23.16 5.93 15.89
CA ARG A 153 -23.79 5.29 14.73
C ARG A 153 -23.33 5.97 13.45
N ILE A 154 -22.95 5.17 12.47
CA ILE A 154 -22.53 5.65 11.14
C ILE A 154 -23.62 5.35 10.11
N VAL A 155 -23.61 6.10 9.02
CA VAL A 155 -24.37 5.80 7.81
C VAL A 155 -23.37 5.49 6.70
N LEU A 156 -23.48 4.31 6.10
CA LEU A 156 -22.63 3.92 4.99
C LEU A 156 -23.19 4.46 3.68
N ASP A 157 -22.39 5.25 2.97
CA ASP A 157 -22.73 5.80 1.64
C ASP A 157 -22.40 4.81 0.52
N GLY A 158 -21.62 3.76 0.83
CA GLY A 158 -21.31 2.67 -0.08
C GLY A 158 -19.91 2.10 0.13
N LEU A 159 -19.65 0.96 -0.51
CA LEU A 159 -18.32 0.36 -0.56
C LEU A 159 -17.41 1.21 -1.47
N LEU A 160 -16.26 1.66 -0.95
CA LEU A 160 -15.24 2.31 -1.78
C LEU A 160 -14.53 1.28 -2.64
N ASN A 161 -14.01 0.22 -2.01
CA ASN A 161 -13.30 -0.86 -2.70
C ASN A 161 -13.05 -2.07 -1.77
N VAL A 162 -12.55 -3.15 -2.36
CA VAL A 162 -11.98 -4.28 -1.64
C VAL A 162 -10.49 -4.35 -1.94
N TYR A 163 -9.66 -4.40 -0.90
CA TYR A 163 -8.22 -4.41 -1.00
C TYR A 163 -7.63 -5.70 -0.48
N VAL A 164 -6.51 -6.12 -1.07
CA VAL A 164 -5.73 -7.27 -0.60
C VAL A 164 -4.37 -6.75 -0.13
N SER A 165 -3.96 -7.14 1.07
CA SER A 165 -2.61 -6.87 1.57
C SER A 165 -2.02 -8.12 2.22
N GLY A 166 -0.78 -8.44 1.85
CA GLY A 166 0.06 -9.33 2.65
C GLY A 166 0.73 -8.53 3.76
N PHE A 167 1.09 -9.18 4.86
CA PHE A 167 1.94 -8.59 5.88
C PHE A 167 3.34 -9.20 5.76
N PRO A 168 4.43 -8.40 5.74
CA PRO A 168 5.78 -8.93 5.70
C PRO A 168 6.01 -10.00 6.77
N GLY A 169 6.57 -11.14 6.38
CA GLY A 169 6.82 -12.27 7.28
C GLY A 169 5.58 -13.12 7.63
N LYS A 170 4.39 -12.79 7.10
CA LYS A 170 3.20 -13.65 7.21
C LYS A 170 2.84 -14.20 5.82
N PRO A 171 2.71 -15.52 5.66
CA PRO A 171 2.36 -16.14 4.37
C PRO A 171 0.87 -15.98 3.99
N ALA A 172 0.12 -15.17 4.75
CA ALA A 172 -1.33 -14.99 4.59
C ALA A 172 -1.65 -13.58 4.10
N TYR A 173 -2.61 -13.51 3.18
CA TYR A 173 -3.23 -12.26 2.76
C TYR A 173 -4.44 -11.94 3.65
N THR A 174 -4.66 -10.65 3.84
CA THR A 174 -5.88 -10.10 4.44
C THR A 174 -6.66 -9.36 3.37
N LEU A 175 -7.97 -9.59 3.35
CA LEU A 175 -8.94 -8.87 2.54
C LEU A 175 -9.53 -7.72 3.39
N GLY A 176 -9.44 -6.49 2.90
CA GLY A 176 -9.99 -5.30 3.55
C GLY A 176 -11.15 -4.74 2.75
N PHE A 177 -12.34 -4.74 3.34
CA PHE A 177 -13.51 -4.04 2.81
C PHE A 177 -13.47 -2.60 3.32
N VAL A 178 -13.37 -1.62 2.44
CA VAL A 178 -13.33 -0.22 2.87
C VAL A 178 -14.55 0.51 2.35
N TYR A 179 -15.32 1.09 3.27
CA TYR A 179 -16.52 1.85 3.00
C TYR A 179 -16.25 3.35 3.04
N LYS A 180 -17.14 4.12 2.44
CA LYS A 180 -17.30 5.55 2.72
C LYS A 180 -18.60 5.75 3.50
N GLY A 181 -18.60 6.73 4.38
CA GLY A 181 -19.78 7.07 5.15
C GLY A 181 -19.69 8.43 5.82
N HIS A 182 -20.68 8.70 6.64
CA HIS A 182 -20.74 9.86 7.50
C HIS A 182 -21.32 9.49 8.87
N LEU A 183 -21.11 10.37 9.84
CA LEU A 183 -21.66 10.17 11.18
C LEU A 183 -23.15 10.50 11.18
N ALA A 184 -23.96 9.67 11.87
CA ALA A 184 -25.36 9.99 12.13
C ALA A 184 -25.52 11.03 13.27
N SER A 185 -24.50 11.20 14.11
CA SER A 185 -24.44 12.15 15.23
C SER A 185 -23.01 12.65 15.43
N GLU A 186 -22.83 13.87 15.95
CA GLU A 186 -21.51 14.44 16.26
C GLU A 186 -21.01 14.10 17.67
N GLU A 187 -21.81 13.39 18.47
CA GLU A 187 -21.44 13.00 19.83
C GLU A 187 -20.48 11.81 19.83
N PHE A 188 -19.21 12.05 20.15
CA PHE A 188 -18.20 11.01 20.35
C PHE A 188 -18.23 10.46 21.77
N ARG A 189 -18.21 9.13 21.90
CA ARG A 189 -17.92 8.45 23.16
C ARG A 189 -16.84 7.42 22.90
N LEU A 190 -15.59 7.87 22.97
CA LEU A 190 -14.43 7.01 22.73
C LEU A 190 -14.33 5.93 23.80
N LYS A 191 -14.01 4.73 23.37
CA LYS A 191 -13.69 3.62 24.26
C LYS A 191 -12.22 3.71 24.65
N SER A 192 -11.98 4.31 25.82
CA SER A 192 -10.64 4.77 26.24
C SER A 192 -9.59 3.67 26.41
N ASP A 193 -9.99 2.38 26.50
CA ASP A 193 -9.05 1.26 26.54
C ASP A 193 -8.56 0.81 25.15
N GLU A 194 -9.17 1.33 24.08
CA GLU A 194 -8.82 1.05 22.68
C GLU A 194 -8.38 2.29 21.92
N ILE A 195 -9.07 3.41 22.09
CA ILE A 195 -8.87 4.66 21.36
C ILE A 195 -8.54 5.80 22.34
N GLU A 196 -7.38 6.44 22.15
CA GLU A 196 -6.96 7.60 22.97
C GLU A 196 -7.45 8.93 22.42
N ASP A 197 -7.69 9.02 21.11
CA ASP A 197 -8.05 10.28 20.46
C ASP A 197 -8.79 10.07 19.14
N ALA A 198 -9.58 11.05 18.72
CA ALA A 198 -10.29 11.09 17.45
C ALA A 198 -10.29 12.52 16.87
N ALA A 199 -9.88 12.67 15.61
CA ALA A 199 -9.75 13.99 14.99
C ALA A 199 -9.97 13.98 13.48
N TRP A 200 -10.34 15.15 12.95
CA TRP A 200 -10.62 15.37 11.54
C TRP A 200 -9.39 15.90 10.80
N PHE A 201 -8.91 15.17 9.80
CA PHE A 201 -7.72 15.52 9.02
C PHE A 201 -8.04 15.68 7.54
N THR A 202 -7.26 16.47 6.81
CA THR A 202 -7.25 16.38 5.34
C THR A 202 -6.65 15.06 4.89
N VAL A 203 -7.02 14.59 3.70
CA VAL A 203 -6.54 13.29 3.20
C VAL A 203 -5.01 13.21 3.10
N ASP A 204 -4.35 14.29 2.65
CA ASP A 204 -2.88 14.34 2.58
C ASP A 204 -2.23 14.12 3.95
N LYS A 205 -2.82 14.67 5.01
CA LYS A 205 -2.33 14.51 6.37
C LYS A 205 -2.64 13.11 6.89
N ALA A 206 -3.87 12.62 6.71
CA ALA A 206 -4.31 11.29 7.14
C ALA A 206 -3.40 10.19 6.59
N LEU A 207 -3.01 10.27 5.31
CA LEU A 207 -2.08 9.35 4.65
C LEU A 207 -0.70 9.26 5.31
N THR A 208 -0.24 10.35 5.95
CA THR A 208 1.03 10.37 6.69
C THR A 208 0.94 9.83 8.11
N LEU A 209 -0.28 9.72 8.65
CA LEU A 209 -0.50 9.33 10.05
C LEU A 209 -0.82 7.83 10.20
N THR A 210 -1.32 7.19 9.14
CA THR A 210 -1.63 5.75 9.14
C THR A 210 -0.52 4.90 8.54
N ARG A 211 -0.30 3.73 9.14
CA ARG A 211 0.52 2.64 8.59
C ARG A 211 -0.33 1.51 8.00
N ASN A 212 -1.64 1.58 8.17
CA ASN A 212 -2.55 0.55 7.68
C ASN A 212 -2.68 0.65 6.15
N PRO A 213 -2.31 -0.42 5.40
CA PRO A 213 -2.41 -0.40 3.94
C PRO A 213 -3.84 -0.19 3.44
N PHE A 214 -4.85 -0.73 4.12
CA PHE A 214 -6.25 -0.62 3.72
C PHE A 214 -6.73 0.82 3.85
N ALA A 215 -6.49 1.45 5.00
CA ALA A 215 -6.74 2.87 5.20
C ALA A 215 -6.00 3.75 4.18
N LYS A 216 -4.72 3.47 3.90
CA LYS A 216 -3.96 4.24 2.89
C LYS A 216 -4.63 4.19 1.51
N TRP A 217 -4.94 3.00 1.03
CA TRP A 217 -5.57 2.85 -0.28
C TRP A 217 -7.00 3.39 -0.31
N GLY A 218 -7.75 3.17 0.77
CA GLY A 218 -9.07 3.76 0.96
C GLY A 218 -9.03 5.27 0.87
N LEU A 219 -8.09 5.93 1.56
CA LEU A 219 -7.94 7.37 1.58
C LEU A 219 -7.62 7.94 0.19
N VAL A 220 -6.79 7.24 -0.58
CA VAL A 220 -6.51 7.59 -1.98
C VAL A 220 -7.78 7.48 -2.83
N ASP A 221 -8.49 6.36 -2.77
CA ASP A 221 -9.71 6.15 -3.57
C ASP A 221 -10.82 7.13 -3.15
N PHE A 222 -10.98 7.38 -1.85
CA PHE A 222 -11.88 8.40 -1.31
C PHE A 222 -11.53 9.78 -1.87
N PHE A 223 -10.25 10.17 -1.86
CA PHE A 223 -9.84 11.45 -2.43
C PHE A 223 -10.20 11.54 -3.91
N LEU A 224 -9.95 10.49 -4.71
CA LEU A 224 -10.25 10.51 -6.14
C LEU A 224 -11.76 10.59 -6.43
N GLN A 225 -12.60 9.99 -5.57
CA GLN A 225 -14.05 10.01 -5.71
C GLN A 225 -14.71 11.29 -5.12
N SER A 226 -14.12 11.89 -4.09
CA SER A 226 -14.69 13.05 -3.38
C SER A 226 -14.41 14.37 -4.10
N SER A 227 -15.46 15.08 -4.54
CA SER A 227 -15.32 16.43 -5.11
C SER A 227 -14.73 17.43 -4.12
N ASP A 228 -15.09 17.32 -2.85
CA ASP A 228 -14.72 18.26 -1.80
C ASP A 228 -13.25 18.11 -1.44
N ALA A 229 -12.79 16.86 -1.26
CA ALA A 229 -11.38 16.57 -0.99
C ALA A 229 -10.48 17.04 -2.17
N ARG A 230 -10.89 16.75 -3.42
CA ARG A 230 -10.16 17.22 -4.62
C ARG A 230 -10.11 18.73 -4.72
N ARG A 231 -11.20 19.41 -4.39
CA ARG A 231 -11.30 20.88 -4.41
C ARG A 231 -10.59 21.53 -3.24
N ALA A 232 -10.34 20.86 -2.12
CA ALA A 232 -9.57 21.43 -1.03
C ALA A 232 -8.06 21.43 -1.30
N LEU A 233 -7.55 20.43 -2.03
CA LEU A 233 -6.12 20.30 -2.31
C LEU A 233 -5.62 21.35 -3.31
N ARG A 234 -4.63 22.15 -2.89
CA ARG A 234 -3.95 23.17 -3.69
C ARG A 234 -2.50 22.78 -3.92
N VAL A 235 -2.12 22.65 -5.18
CA VAL A 235 -0.75 22.33 -5.62
C VAL A 235 -0.43 23.22 -6.81
N LYS A 236 0.78 23.78 -6.83
CA LYS A 236 1.26 24.59 -7.95
C LYS A 236 1.72 23.69 -9.09
N ARG A 237 1.51 24.16 -10.31
CA ARG A 237 1.78 23.44 -11.55
C ARG A 237 2.55 24.33 -12.53
N HIS A 238 3.39 23.73 -13.35
CA HIS A 238 4.11 24.43 -14.41
C HIS A 238 3.97 23.63 -15.71
N GLY A 239 3.00 24.05 -16.52
CA GLY A 239 2.68 23.41 -17.80
C GLY A 239 1.36 22.64 -17.77
N LEU A 240 0.25 23.37 -17.78
CA LEU A 240 -1.03 22.77 -18.12
C LEU A 240 -1.07 22.63 -19.64
N ALA A 241 -0.72 21.47 -20.16
CA ALA A 241 -1.20 21.10 -21.48
C ALA A 241 -2.73 21.25 -21.47
N ASN A 242 -3.22 22.31 -22.10
CA ASN A 242 -4.64 22.53 -22.32
C ASN A 242 -5.19 21.30 -23.04
N GLY A 243 -6.06 20.54 -22.38
CA GLY A 243 -6.83 19.46 -23.03
C GLY A 243 -6.30 18.03 -22.87
N THR A 244 -5.34 17.75 -22.00
CA THR A 244 -5.04 16.34 -21.64
C THR A 244 -6.26 15.73 -20.96
N LYS A 245 -7.00 14.90 -21.67
CA LYS A 245 -8.04 14.07 -21.04
C LYS A 245 -7.35 13.12 -20.05
N PRO A 246 -7.94 12.87 -18.87
CA PRO A 246 -7.50 11.79 -17.99
C PRO A 246 -7.47 10.49 -18.78
N VAL A 247 -6.28 9.96 -19.03
CA VAL A 247 -6.08 8.68 -19.71
C VAL A 247 -5.32 7.77 -18.77
N ASP A 248 -5.88 6.58 -18.59
CA ASP A 248 -5.28 5.52 -17.81
C ASP A 248 -3.99 5.03 -18.48
N ARG A 249 -2.85 5.49 -17.96
CA ARG A 249 -1.51 5.16 -18.46
C ARG A 249 -0.55 5.04 -17.26
N PRO A 250 0.31 4.00 -17.22
CA PRO A 250 1.32 3.90 -16.16
C PRO A 250 2.18 5.17 -16.16
N THR A 251 2.46 5.69 -14.97
CA THR A 251 3.09 7.01 -14.81
C THR A 251 4.30 6.93 -13.90
N VAL A 252 5.43 7.50 -14.34
CA VAL A 252 6.59 7.71 -13.49
C VAL A 252 6.62 9.17 -13.07
N PHE A 253 6.60 9.39 -11.76
CA PHE A 253 6.88 10.66 -11.13
C PHE A 253 8.39 10.77 -10.90
N LEU A 254 8.98 11.87 -11.32
CA LEU A 254 10.41 12.13 -11.20
C LEU A 254 10.63 13.32 -10.26
N ASP A 255 11.50 13.20 -9.27
CA ASP A 255 12.06 14.41 -8.68
C ASP A 255 12.91 15.16 -9.71
N ARG A 256 13.18 16.43 -9.45
CA ARG A 256 13.99 17.28 -10.33
C ARG A 256 15.46 17.27 -9.89
N ASP A 257 15.72 17.83 -8.71
CA ASP A 257 17.07 18.08 -8.19
C ASP A 257 17.67 16.82 -7.56
N GLY A 258 18.66 16.23 -8.24
CA GLY A 258 19.28 14.96 -7.86
C GLY A 258 18.83 13.76 -8.70
N VAL A 259 17.81 13.94 -9.56
CA VAL A 259 17.27 12.89 -10.44
C VAL A 259 17.32 13.30 -11.91
N ILE A 260 16.74 14.44 -12.28
CA ILE A 260 16.80 14.97 -13.65
C ILE A 260 18.04 15.85 -13.82
N ASN A 261 18.25 16.79 -12.90
CA ASN A 261 19.43 17.65 -12.88
C ASN A 261 20.34 17.33 -11.70
N ARG A 262 21.61 17.73 -11.80
CA ARG A 262 22.56 17.59 -10.70
C ARG A 262 22.03 18.32 -9.47
N GLY A 263 21.95 17.61 -8.35
CA GLY A 263 21.80 18.22 -7.04
C GLY A 263 23.05 19.04 -6.71
N ARG A 264 22.89 20.20 -6.08
CA ARG A 264 24.00 21.06 -5.67
C ARG A 264 23.85 21.42 -4.20
N ALA A 265 24.95 21.77 -3.52
CA ALA A 265 24.98 22.23 -2.12
C ALA A 265 24.30 23.61 -1.90
N GLY A 266 23.41 24.00 -2.81
CA GLY A 266 22.60 25.21 -2.83
C GLY A 266 21.50 25.07 -3.89
N TYR A 267 20.67 26.09 -4.05
CA TYR A 267 19.53 26.03 -4.97
C TYR A 267 19.92 26.36 -6.42
N VAL A 268 19.32 25.64 -7.38
CA VAL A 268 19.28 26.05 -8.79
C VAL A 268 18.38 27.29 -8.88
N ARG A 269 18.97 28.47 -9.04
CA ARG A 269 18.26 29.77 -9.04
C ARG A 269 18.22 30.43 -10.41
N ARG A 270 18.93 29.87 -11.39
CA ARG A 270 18.99 30.39 -12.75
C ARG A 270 19.08 29.26 -13.77
N PRO A 271 18.60 29.48 -15.01
CA PRO A 271 18.64 28.46 -16.06
C PRO A 271 20.05 27.96 -16.40
N ASP A 272 21.08 28.83 -16.36
CA ASP A 272 22.49 28.48 -16.61
C ASP A 272 23.08 27.52 -15.57
N GLN A 273 22.42 27.39 -14.41
CA GLN A 273 22.82 26.45 -13.36
C GLN A 273 22.18 25.07 -13.52
N PHE A 274 21.20 24.94 -14.42
CA PHE A 274 20.51 23.69 -14.67
C PHE A 274 21.36 22.80 -15.56
N GLU A 275 21.85 21.70 -14.99
CA GLU A 275 22.72 20.74 -15.67
C GLU A 275 22.12 19.34 -15.54
N PHE A 276 21.76 18.71 -16.65
CA PHE A 276 21.21 17.37 -16.66
C PHE A 276 22.19 16.36 -16.05
N LEU A 277 21.64 15.40 -15.29
CA LEU A 277 22.40 14.25 -14.85
C LEU A 277 22.71 13.35 -16.05
N VAL A 278 23.89 12.72 -16.01
CA VAL A 278 24.31 11.77 -17.04
C VAL A 278 23.31 10.61 -17.08
N GLY A 279 22.79 10.30 -18.26
CA GLY A 279 21.80 9.24 -18.47
C GLY A 279 20.36 9.59 -18.07
N ALA A 280 20.08 10.78 -17.51
CA ALA A 280 18.72 11.15 -17.12
C ALA A 280 17.78 11.26 -18.34
N ILE A 281 18.25 11.88 -19.43
CA ILE A 281 17.50 12.00 -20.68
C ILE A 281 17.25 10.61 -21.29
N ASP A 282 18.30 9.79 -21.38
CA ASP A 282 18.19 8.42 -21.93
C ASP A 282 17.22 7.57 -21.09
N GLY A 283 17.30 7.64 -19.76
CA GLY A 283 16.38 6.95 -18.87
C GLY A 283 14.92 7.38 -19.04
N MET A 284 14.68 8.69 -19.20
CA MET A 284 13.34 9.20 -19.52
C MET A 284 12.83 8.72 -20.88
N ARG A 285 13.70 8.67 -21.90
CA ARG A 285 13.34 8.12 -23.21
C ARG A 285 12.99 6.64 -23.12
N LEU A 286 13.79 5.84 -22.40
CA LEU A 286 13.50 4.41 -22.18
C LEU A 286 12.13 4.19 -21.51
N LEU A 287 11.81 4.97 -20.48
CA LEU A 287 10.49 4.92 -19.84
C LEU A 287 9.36 5.31 -20.81
N GLN A 288 9.55 6.38 -21.58
CA GLN A 288 8.56 6.85 -22.56
C GLN A 288 8.32 5.81 -23.67
N ASP A 289 9.39 5.22 -24.20
CA ASP A 289 9.35 4.18 -25.24
C ASP A 289 8.69 2.90 -24.72
N ALA A 290 8.86 2.59 -23.42
CA ALA A 290 8.12 1.53 -22.73
C ALA A 290 6.66 1.89 -22.41
N GLY A 291 6.16 3.03 -22.89
CA GLY A 291 4.75 3.42 -22.74
C GLY A 291 4.42 4.13 -21.43
N TRP A 292 5.41 4.54 -20.62
CA TRP A 292 5.14 5.32 -19.42
C TRP A 292 4.88 6.79 -19.74
N ARG A 293 4.03 7.43 -18.93
CA ARG A 293 3.90 8.88 -18.87
C ARG A 293 4.90 9.42 -17.85
N LEU A 294 5.54 10.54 -18.17
CA LEU A 294 6.47 11.21 -17.25
C LEU A 294 5.81 12.44 -16.65
N ALA A 295 5.91 12.62 -15.35
CA ALA A 295 5.52 13.84 -14.65
C ALA A 295 6.58 14.20 -13.62
N ILE A 296 6.80 15.50 -13.39
CA ILE A 296 7.81 15.95 -12.43
C ILE A 296 7.12 16.33 -11.12
N VAL A 297 7.70 15.92 -9.98
CA VAL A 297 7.18 16.21 -8.64
C VAL A 297 8.32 16.68 -7.74
N THR A 298 8.39 17.98 -7.46
CA THR A 298 9.58 18.59 -6.86
C THR A 298 9.31 19.59 -5.73
N ASN A 299 10.11 19.53 -4.67
CA ASN A 299 10.12 20.55 -3.60
C ASN A 299 11.03 21.71 -4.03
N GLN A 300 10.52 22.94 -4.04
CA GLN A 300 11.27 24.14 -4.44
C GLN A 300 11.42 25.11 -3.25
N ASP A 301 12.18 24.67 -2.24
CA ASP A 301 12.45 25.38 -0.99
C ASP A 301 12.97 26.81 -1.18
N ALA A 302 13.76 27.04 -2.24
CA ALA A 302 14.31 28.36 -2.56
C ALA A 302 13.21 29.42 -2.69
N ALA A 303 12.06 29.04 -3.27
CA ALA A 303 10.92 29.94 -3.39
C ALA A 303 10.29 30.24 -2.03
N GLY A 304 10.21 29.23 -1.16
CA GLY A 304 9.63 29.35 0.19
C GLY A 304 10.47 30.21 1.15
N TRP A 305 11.78 30.26 0.91
CA TRP A 305 12.70 31.18 1.59
C TRP A 305 12.81 32.55 0.91
N LYS A 306 12.01 32.82 -0.15
CA LYS A 306 12.07 34.04 -0.96
C LYS A 306 13.45 34.29 -1.61
N LEU A 307 14.25 33.23 -1.79
CA LEU A 307 15.55 33.27 -2.45
C LEU A 307 15.44 33.12 -3.98
N LEU A 308 14.27 32.70 -4.46
CA LEU A 308 13.95 32.50 -5.86
C LEU A 308 12.52 32.97 -6.16
N PRO A 309 12.32 34.06 -6.93
CA PRO A 309 11.00 34.48 -7.35
C PRO A 309 10.31 33.42 -8.23
N GLU A 310 8.99 33.27 -8.11
CA GLU A 310 8.22 32.28 -8.87
C GLU A 310 8.42 32.43 -10.40
N ARG A 311 8.43 33.66 -10.92
CA ARG A 311 8.74 33.93 -12.34
C ARG A 311 10.10 33.43 -12.80
N GLN A 312 11.09 33.38 -11.90
CA GLN A 312 12.42 32.86 -12.20
C GLN A 312 12.44 31.34 -12.15
N LEU A 313 11.70 30.72 -11.22
CA LEU A 313 11.46 29.28 -11.23
C LEU A 313 10.77 28.84 -12.53
N ASP A 314 9.78 29.62 -13.00
CA ASP A 314 9.12 29.37 -14.27
C ASP A 314 10.08 29.38 -15.45
N ARG A 315 11.05 30.31 -15.47
CA ARG A 315 12.08 30.34 -16.50
C ARG A 315 12.98 29.11 -16.46
N ILE A 316 13.35 28.64 -15.27
CA ILE A 316 14.16 27.42 -15.11
C ILE A 316 13.38 26.21 -15.65
N HIS A 317 12.11 26.06 -15.27
CA HIS A 317 11.27 24.98 -15.77
C HIS A 317 11.07 25.06 -17.28
N ALA A 318 10.81 26.24 -17.85
CA ALA A 318 10.66 26.42 -19.29
C ALA A 318 11.95 26.06 -20.06
N THR A 319 13.13 26.45 -19.56
CA THR A 319 14.42 26.07 -20.18
C THR A 319 14.64 24.57 -20.11
N MET A 320 14.35 23.93 -18.97
CA MET A 320 14.43 22.47 -18.82
C MET A 320 13.49 21.77 -19.80
N LEU A 321 12.21 22.18 -19.86
CA LEU A 321 11.22 21.57 -20.76
C LEU A 321 11.62 21.71 -22.23
N ALA A 322 12.08 22.88 -22.66
CA ALA A 322 12.54 23.11 -24.03
C ALA A 322 13.78 22.26 -24.39
N ALA A 323 14.67 22.01 -23.43
CA ALA A 323 15.81 21.12 -23.64
C ALA A 323 15.37 19.65 -23.73
N LEU A 324 14.45 19.21 -22.87
CA LEU A 324 13.87 17.86 -22.93
C LEU A 324 13.10 17.59 -24.22
N GLU A 325 12.33 18.57 -24.69
CA GLU A 325 11.55 18.46 -25.93
C GLU A 325 12.46 18.28 -27.16
N LYS A 326 13.59 18.99 -27.22
CA LYS A 326 14.60 18.82 -28.28
C LYS A 326 15.18 17.40 -28.32
N GLU A 327 15.25 16.75 -27.16
CA GLU A 327 15.72 15.37 -27.01
C GLU A 327 14.60 14.33 -27.15
N GLY A 328 13.39 14.77 -27.50
CA GLY A 328 12.22 13.90 -27.70
C GLY A 328 11.54 13.43 -26.41
N VAL A 329 11.87 14.00 -25.26
CA VAL A 329 11.26 13.68 -23.96
C VAL A 329 10.06 14.58 -23.71
N ARG A 330 8.89 13.98 -23.48
CA ARG A 330 7.65 14.70 -23.16
C ARG A 330 7.30 14.56 -21.69
N ILE A 331 7.25 15.69 -21.00
CA ILE A 331 6.76 15.79 -19.62
C ILE A 331 5.29 16.20 -19.65
N ALA A 332 4.43 15.43 -18.96
CA ALA A 332 3.00 15.68 -18.94
C ALA A 332 2.61 16.91 -18.13
N GLU A 333 3.26 17.13 -16.99
CA GLU A 333 3.05 18.27 -16.09
C GLU A 333 4.20 18.29 -15.05
N ILE A 334 4.46 19.47 -14.48
CA ILE A 334 5.35 19.65 -13.33
C ILE A 334 4.50 20.08 -12.12
N TYR A 335 4.44 19.23 -11.10
CA TYR A 335 3.89 19.58 -9.79
C TYR A 335 5.03 20.03 -8.90
N TYR A 336 4.89 21.21 -8.28
CA TYR A 336 5.91 21.69 -7.36
C TYR A 336 5.33 22.28 -6.07
N CYS A 337 6.10 22.14 -4.99
CA CYS A 337 5.83 22.78 -3.72
C CYS A 337 6.75 24.00 -3.56
N PRO A 338 6.21 25.24 -3.54
CA PRO A 338 7.02 26.44 -3.34
C PRO A 338 7.27 26.75 -1.86
N HIS A 339 6.83 25.91 -0.92
CA HIS A 339 6.93 26.17 0.52
C HIS A 339 8.23 25.63 1.12
N ASN A 340 8.70 26.30 2.17
CA ASN A 340 9.87 25.88 2.93
C ASN A 340 9.58 24.71 3.87
N VAL A 341 10.63 24.09 4.42
CA VAL A 341 10.56 22.98 5.39
C VAL A 341 9.74 23.25 6.66
N LEU A 342 9.59 24.51 7.07
CA LEU A 342 8.85 24.89 8.28
C LEU A 342 7.34 25.06 8.03
N SER A 343 6.92 25.02 6.76
CA SER A 343 5.53 25.28 6.37
C SER A 343 4.66 24.03 6.53
N ASP A 344 3.52 24.17 7.22
CA ASP A 344 2.50 23.12 7.30
C ASP A 344 1.61 23.12 6.05
N CYS A 345 2.16 22.68 4.92
CA CYS A 345 1.44 22.61 3.65
C CYS A 345 1.16 21.16 3.22
N ALA A 346 0.09 20.97 2.43
CA ALA A 346 -0.32 19.65 1.95
C ALA A 346 0.58 19.09 0.83
N CYS A 347 1.29 19.97 0.11
CA CYS A 347 1.96 19.62 -1.15
C CYS A 347 3.42 19.17 -0.99
N ARG A 348 4.13 19.59 0.07
CA ARG A 348 5.55 19.32 0.25
C ARG A 348 5.83 17.84 0.54
N LYS A 349 6.68 17.17 -0.26
CA LYS A 349 7.18 15.82 0.07
C LYS A 349 7.85 15.81 1.46
N PRO A 350 7.59 14.82 2.33
CA PRO A 350 6.99 13.52 2.04
C PRO A 350 5.45 13.50 2.06
N ARG A 351 4.75 14.63 2.19
CA ARG A 351 3.29 14.62 2.01
C ARG A 351 2.92 14.27 0.57
N PRO A 352 1.84 13.50 0.37
CA PRO A 352 1.47 13.00 -0.95
C PRO A 352 0.72 14.04 -1.80
N GLY A 353 0.59 15.29 -1.37
CA GLY A 353 -0.29 16.27 -2.04
C GLY A 353 0.04 16.48 -3.52
N MET A 354 1.32 16.54 -3.91
CA MET A 354 1.67 16.63 -5.34
C MET A 354 1.28 15.38 -6.13
N LEU A 355 1.45 14.18 -5.55
CA LEU A 355 1.05 12.92 -6.18
C LEU A 355 -0.47 12.81 -6.30
N LEU A 356 -1.21 13.22 -5.26
CA LEU A 356 -2.68 13.28 -5.28
C LEU A 356 -3.19 14.27 -6.32
N ALA A 357 -2.56 15.44 -6.44
CA ALA A 357 -2.90 16.41 -7.49
C ALA A 357 -2.65 15.82 -8.89
N ALA A 358 -1.54 15.11 -9.09
CA ALA A 358 -1.27 14.44 -10.35
C ALA A 358 -2.27 13.32 -10.66
N ALA A 359 -2.65 12.52 -9.67
CA ALA A 359 -3.69 11.49 -9.83
C ALA A 359 -5.04 12.11 -10.21
N ARG A 360 -5.43 13.22 -9.58
CA ARG A 360 -6.63 13.99 -9.91
C ARG A 360 -6.59 14.55 -11.33
N ASP A 361 -5.49 15.19 -11.71
CA ASP A 361 -5.41 16.02 -12.92
C ASP A 361 -5.12 15.20 -14.17
N LEU A 362 -4.26 14.17 -14.07
CA LEU A 362 -3.81 13.35 -15.19
C LEU A 362 -4.55 11.99 -15.28
N GLY A 363 -5.42 11.68 -14.30
CA GLY A 363 -6.11 10.39 -14.21
C GLY A 363 -5.18 9.22 -13.88
N VAL A 364 -4.07 9.48 -13.18
CA VAL A 364 -3.12 8.41 -12.81
C VAL A 364 -3.75 7.52 -11.77
N ARG A 365 -3.71 6.20 -11.99
CA ARG A 365 -3.98 5.21 -10.95
C ARG A 365 -2.71 5.03 -10.11
N PRO A 366 -2.69 5.40 -8.82
CA PRO A 366 -1.46 5.36 -8.03
C PRO A 366 -0.84 3.96 -7.89
N ARG A 367 -1.64 2.90 -8.05
CA ARG A 367 -1.17 1.50 -8.11
C ARG A 367 -0.33 1.17 -9.35
N MET A 368 -0.45 1.97 -10.40
CA MET A 368 0.26 1.84 -11.67
C MET A 368 1.29 2.96 -11.84
N ALA A 369 1.76 3.54 -10.73
CA ALA A 369 2.69 4.65 -10.75
C ALA A 369 3.90 4.41 -9.85
N TRP A 370 5.04 4.94 -10.27
CA TRP A 370 6.28 4.91 -9.51
C TRP A 370 6.76 6.34 -9.24
N MET A 371 7.44 6.54 -8.11
CA MET A 371 8.19 7.76 -7.82
C MET A 371 9.67 7.41 -7.87
N VAL A 372 10.46 8.21 -8.60
CA VAL A 372 11.92 8.12 -8.65
C VAL A 372 12.48 9.37 -7.99
N GLY A 373 13.26 9.17 -6.94
CA GLY A 373 13.81 10.21 -6.09
C GLY A 373 15.18 9.82 -5.56
N ASP A 374 15.98 10.80 -5.17
CA ASP A 374 17.30 10.61 -4.56
C ASP A 374 17.24 10.68 -3.02
N LYS A 375 16.08 11.03 -2.43
CA LYS A 375 15.93 11.24 -0.98
C LYS A 375 14.88 10.31 -0.36
N PRO A 376 15.00 9.97 0.95
CA PRO A 376 13.98 9.21 1.67
C PRO A 376 12.59 9.85 1.69
N LEU A 377 12.47 11.16 1.44
CA LEU A 377 11.16 11.82 1.35
C LEU A 377 10.39 11.51 0.06
N ASP A 378 11.07 10.93 -0.93
CA ASP A 378 10.48 10.53 -2.21
C ASP A 378 9.89 9.10 -2.17
N VAL A 379 10.41 8.26 -1.27
CA VAL A 379 10.08 6.84 -1.08
C VAL A 379 9.10 6.68 0.08
#